data_AF-A0A2H2ZP70-F1
#
_entry.id   AF-A0A2H2ZP70-F1
#
_cell.length_a   1.000
_cell.length_b   1.000
_cell.length_c   1.000
_cell.angle_alpha   90.00
_cell.angle_beta   90.00
_cell.angle_gamma   90.00
#
_symmetry.space_group_name_H-M   'P 1'
#
loop_
_entity.id
_entity.type
_entity.pdbx_description
1 polymer ?
#
loop_
_entity_poly.entity_id
_entity_poly.type
_entity_poly.pdbx_seq_one_letter_code
_entity_poly.pdbx_strand_id
1 'polypeptide(L)'
;MQTWSICSTPTATAEREMQAAEPPKIQDLMEYLSAFFHGMPVKLFKPPFQWQKWNKYDGAILTPPSTQHRIGLRTPGDRLFGIRCRASPDGLSPMQVNLDDVLDGLAENIPANAHSIMMLLDLDMYEGDGDIFTAGRAYGGSRIAAVSLFRDQPLCAPPGDGHAWPASHCAEYIDKLCLEASDEPPTKKKAKLQLSFRCARTGTSGPLDRAIEAAAQTTAAAEEEASSSGISRPARLDTAASTTAQWLGRTAVTMAHELCHCLGLDHCTYFACAMQGCGSVAEAQRQPPYVCPVCLEKICWAIGEGVVDGWEEDRGVREGFVRERYGKLRGVCERWDGRMFVGYKAWLDDVLEGIVERGDGVVD
;
A
#
# COMPACT_ATOMS: atom_id res chain seq x y z
N MET A 1 17.01 15.54 -11.63
CA MET A 1 16.29 14.53 -10.82
C MET A 1 14.87 14.28 -11.27
N GLN A 2 14.12 15.24 -11.82
CA GLN A 2 12.81 14.92 -12.44
C GLN A 2 12.89 13.82 -13.50
N THR A 3 14.02 13.70 -14.20
CA THR A 3 14.25 12.59 -15.12
C THR A 3 14.43 11.24 -14.44
N TRP A 4 14.73 11.21 -13.13
CA TRP A 4 14.92 9.97 -12.36
C TRP A 4 13.60 9.44 -11.81
N SER A 5 12.59 10.30 -11.66
CA SER A 5 11.27 9.96 -11.13
C SER A 5 10.28 9.48 -12.20
N ILE A 6 10.74 9.26 -13.44
CA ILE A 6 9.89 8.86 -14.58
C ILE A 6 10.30 7.47 -15.05
N CYS A 7 9.32 6.59 -15.25
CA CYS A 7 9.52 5.26 -15.83
C CYS A 7 10.09 5.33 -17.24
N SER A 8 11.07 4.48 -17.56
CA SER A 8 11.58 4.35 -18.92
C SER A 8 10.63 3.48 -19.76
N THR A 9 9.83 4.09 -20.66
CA THR A 9 8.88 3.36 -21.52
C THR A 9 9.45 2.99 -22.89
N PRO A 10 9.16 1.79 -23.43
CA PRO A 10 9.55 1.43 -24.80
C PRO A 10 8.66 2.01 -25.92
N THR A 11 7.48 2.62 -25.65
CA THR A 11 6.53 3.00 -26.72
C THR A 11 5.68 4.25 -26.43
N ALA A 12 5.58 5.13 -27.43
CA ALA A 12 4.90 6.44 -27.40
C ALA A 12 3.37 6.40 -27.21
N THR A 13 2.74 5.23 -27.30
CA THR A 13 1.27 5.07 -27.17
C THR A 13 0.85 4.91 -25.71
N ALA A 14 1.69 4.29 -24.87
CA ALA A 14 1.47 4.18 -23.43
C ALA A 14 1.60 5.56 -22.73
N GLU A 15 2.40 6.45 -23.29
CA GLU A 15 2.63 7.80 -22.75
C GLU A 15 1.36 8.68 -22.78
N ARG A 16 0.49 8.55 -23.79
CA ARG A 16 -0.69 9.43 -23.97
C ARG A 16 -1.90 9.07 -23.11
N GLU A 17 -2.18 7.79 -22.86
CA GLU A 17 -3.34 7.37 -22.05
C GLU A 17 -3.06 7.41 -20.54
N MET A 18 -1.79 7.30 -20.12
CA MET A 18 -1.35 7.25 -18.72
C MET A 18 -0.79 8.57 -18.16
N GLN A 19 -0.50 9.57 -19.01
CA GLN A 19 -0.23 10.96 -18.57
C GLN A 19 -1.38 11.60 -17.78
N ALA A 20 -2.57 10.97 -17.77
CA ALA A 20 -3.74 11.46 -17.04
C ALA A 20 -3.73 11.11 -15.54
N ALA A 21 -2.93 10.13 -15.09
CA ALA A 21 -2.87 9.78 -13.67
C ALA A 21 -1.90 10.69 -12.92
N GLU A 22 -2.43 11.51 -12.01
CA GLU A 22 -1.62 12.41 -11.19
C GLU A 22 -1.00 11.65 -10.00
N PRO A 23 0.20 12.03 -9.53
CA PRO A 23 0.75 11.52 -8.28
C PRO A 23 -0.19 11.75 -7.09
N PRO A 24 -0.28 10.80 -6.14
CA PRO A 24 -1.07 10.97 -4.93
C PRO A 24 -0.66 12.24 -4.21
N LYS A 25 -1.65 13.07 -3.86
CA LYS A 25 -1.37 14.28 -3.07
C LYS A 25 -1.00 13.84 -1.67
N ILE A 26 0.03 14.47 -1.11
CA ILE A 26 0.51 14.14 0.23
C ILE A 26 -0.57 14.29 1.30
N GLN A 27 -1.54 15.20 1.09
CA GLN A 27 -2.65 15.40 2.01
C GLN A 27 -3.58 14.17 2.07
N ASP A 28 -3.81 13.49 0.95
CA ASP A 28 -4.66 12.31 0.87
C ASP A 28 -4.00 11.12 1.58
N LEU A 29 -2.67 10.97 1.42
CA LEU A 29 -1.87 10.00 2.15
C LEU A 29 -1.89 10.29 3.66
N MET A 30 -1.68 11.54 4.07
CA MET A 30 -1.72 11.95 5.47
C MET A 30 -3.06 11.67 6.12
N GLU A 31 -4.16 11.84 5.39
CA GLU A 31 -5.50 11.57 5.90
C GLU A 31 -5.74 10.08 6.10
N TYR A 32 -5.36 9.24 5.13
CA TYR A 32 -5.40 7.79 5.30
C TYR A 32 -4.57 7.33 6.50
N LEU A 33 -3.33 7.81 6.62
CA LEU A 33 -2.44 7.46 7.73
C LEU A 33 -2.99 7.96 9.08
N SER A 34 -3.59 9.16 9.12
CA SER A 34 -4.22 9.69 10.35
C SER A 34 -5.43 8.86 10.78
N ALA A 35 -6.17 8.28 9.83
CA ALA A 35 -7.25 7.35 10.11
C ALA A 35 -6.71 5.98 10.56
N PHE A 36 -5.65 5.49 9.90
CA PHE A 36 -5.04 4.19 10.18
C PHE A 36 -4.36 4.16 11.56
N PHE A 37 -3.66 5.23 11.94
CA PHE A 37 -3.02 5.44 13.23
C PHE A 37 -3.85 6.38 14.11
N HIS A 38 -5.18 6.17 14.17
CA HIS A 38 -6.10 6.96 15.00
C HIS A 38 -5.54 7.17 16.41
N GLY A 39 -5.63 8.39 16.93
CA GLY A 39 -5.02 8.80 18.20
C GLY A 39 -3.61 9.40 18.05
N MET A 40 -2.92 9.17 16.93
CA MET A 40 -1.57 9.67 16.68
C MET A 40 -1.54 10.73 15.56
N PRO A 41 -1.06 11.96 15.81
CA PRO A 41 -1.02 13.00 14.78
C PRO A 41 -0.01 12.71 13.66
N VAL A 42 -0.48 12.69 12.40
CA VAL A 42 0.38 12.67 11.21
C VAL A 42 0.57 14.11 10.70
N LYS A 43 1.83 14.55 10.59
CA LYS A 43 2.16 15.93 10.20
C LYS A 43 3.22 15.94 9.11
N LEU A 44 3.07 16.86 8.16
CA LEU A 44 4.11 17.12 7.18
C LEU A 44 5.31 17.75 7.89
N PHE A 45 6.48 17.15 7.71
CA PHE A 45 7.72 17.73 8.16
C PHE A 45 8.12 18.87 7.22
N LYS A 46 8.00 20.11 7.71
CA LYS A 46 8.17 21.34 6.91
C LYS A 46 9.62 21.67 6.52
N PRO A 47 10.64 21.44 7.37
CA PRO A 47 12.02 21.71 6.98
C PRO A 47 12.44 20.78 5.84
N PRO A 48 12.92 21.30 4.70
CA PRO A 48 13.09 20.47 3.52
C PRO A 48 14.37 19.66 3.61
N PHE A 49 14.27 18.37 3.31
CA PHE A 49 15.38 17.65 2.72
C PHE A 49 15.55 18.13 1.28
N GLN A 50 16.79 18.35 0.85
CA GLN A 50 17.06 18.87 -0.48
C GLN A 50 18.11 18.03 -1.19
N TRP A 51 17.75 17.57 -2.38
CA TRP A 51 18.71 16.91 -3.25
C TRP A 51 19.65 17.91 -3.93
N GLN A 52 20.95 17.61 -3.95
CA GLN A 52 22.01 18.46 -4.50
C GLN A 52 23.08 17.64 -5.21
N LYS A 53 23.95 18.32 -5.97
CA LYS A 53 25.12 17.69 -6.59
C LYS A 53 26.08 17.18 -5.51
N TRP A 54 26.67 16.02 -5.74
CA TRP A 54 27.74 15.49 -4.90
C TRP A 54 29.07 15.60 -5.65
N ASN A 55 30.00 16.38 -5.12
CA ASN A 55 31.26 16.71 -5.79
C ASN A 55 31.00 17.28 -7.21
N LYS A 56 31.58 16.65 -8.24
CA LYS A 56 31.44 17.05 -9.65
C LYS A 56 30.26 16.39 -10.36
N TYR A 57 29.63 15.37 -9.77
CA TYR A 57 28.53 14.66 -10.41
C TYR A 57 27.23 15.43 -10.21
N ASP A 58 26.55 15.70 -11.32
CA ASP A 58 25.37 16.56 -11.37
C ASP A 58 24.04 15.80 -11.42
N GLY A 59 24.08 14.47 -11.36
CA GLY A 59 22.89 13.63 -11.48
C GLY A 59 22.55 13.23 -12.92
N ALA A 60 23.48 13.32 -13.88
CA ALA A 60 23.30 12.78 -15.22
C ALA A 60 23.02 11.25 -15.19
N ILE A 61 22.14 10.76 -16.07
CA ILE A 61 21.79 9.33 -16.14
C ILE A 61 23.05 8.48 -16.35
N LEU A 62 23.19 7.41 -15.58
CA LEU A 62 24.41 6.59 -15.58
C LEU A 62 24.49 5.67 -16.80
N THR A 63 25.63 5.74 -17.49
CA THR A 63 26.05 4.80 -18.53
C THR A 63 27.56 4.58 -18.39
N PRO A 64 28.07 3.35 -18.19
CA PRO A 64 27.40 2.05 -18.00
C PRO A 64 26.97 1.74 -16.55
N PRO A 65 26.12 0.70 -16.33
CA PRO A 65 25.53 0.34 -15.02
C PRO A 65 26.53 0.00 -13.90
N SER A 66 27.78 -0.29 -14.26
CA SER A 66 28.84 -0.73 -13.32
C SER A 66 29.45 0.41 -12.49
N THR A 67 29.10 1.67 -12.76
CA THR A 67 29.69 2.81 -12.05
C THR A 67 28.76 3.27 -10.95
N GLN A 68 29.17 3.14 -9.68
CA GLN A 68 28.42 3.70 -8.55
C GLN A 68 28.75 5.19 -8.42
N HIS A 69 27.72 6.03 -8.47
CA HIS A 69 27.83 7.46 -8.21
C HIS A 69 27.16 7.81 -6.88
N ARG A 70 27.30 9.07 -6.46
CA ARG A 70 26.59 9.60 -5.31
C ARG A 70 25.87 10.87 -5.69
N ILE A 71 24.71 11.11 -5.09
CA ILE A 71 24.03 12.41 -5.07
C ILE A 71 23.95 12.91 -3.62
N GLY A 72 23.87 14.22 -3.44
CA GLY A 72 23.81 14.81 -2.10
C GLY A 72 22.38 14.90 -1.60
N LEU A 73 22.13 14.44 -0.38
CA LEU A 73 20.90 14.71 0.37
C LEU A 73 21.24 15.68 1.51
N ARG A 74 20.83 16.94 1.37
CA ARG A 74 21.00 17.96 2.41
C ARG A 74 19.86 17.85 3.40
N THR A 75 20.19 17.74 4.67
CA THR A 75 19.23 17.68 5.78
C THR A 75 18.86 19.09 6.26
N PRO A 76 17.76 19.23 7.03
CA PRO A 76 17.41 20.48 7.69
C PRO A 76 18.51 21.05 8.60
N GLY A 77 19.33 20.18 9.19
CA GLY A 77 20.49 20.57 10.00
C GLY A 77 21.72 20.99 9.20
N ASP A 78 21.56 21.27 7.89
CA ASP A 78 22.61 21.68 6.95
C ASP A 78 23.75 20.66 6.74
N ARG A 79 23.51 19.39 7.08
CA ARG A 79 24.45 18.29 6.79
C ARG A 79 24.16 17.71 5.42
N LEU A 80 25.21 17.38 4.67
CA LEU A 80 25.10 16.78 3.35
C LEU A 80 25.52 15.31 3.39
N PHE A 81 24.57 14.41 3.08
CA PHE A 81 24.79 12.97 3.01
C PHE A 81 25.01 12.56 1.56
N GLY A 82 26.00 11.69 1.32
CA GLY A 82 26.31 11.20 -0.02
C GLY A 82 25.60 9.90 -0.30
N ILE A 83 24.46 9.98 -0.98
CA ILE A 83 23.55 8.88 -1.28
C ILE A 83 24.04 8.13 -2.53
N ARG A 84 24.42 6.87 -2.38
CA ARG A 84 24.81 6.01 -3.49
C ARG A 84 23.65 5.86 -4.46
N CYS A 85 23.96 5.91 -5.75
CA CYS A 85 22.98 5.68 -6.80
C CYS A 85 23.54 4.74 -7.89
N ARG A 86 22.64 4.00 -8.52
CA ARG A 86 22.94 3.03 -9.59
C ARG A 86 21.87 3.07 -10.68
N ALA A 87 22.18 2.54 -11.86
CA ALA A 87 21.15 2.24 -12.85
C ALA A 87 20.29 1.05 -12.37
N SER A 88 18.99 1.05 -12.69
CA SER A 88 18.13 -0.07 -12.31
C SER A 88 18.49 -1.35 -13.06
N PRO A 89 18.61 -2.51 -12.40
CA PRO A 89 18.92 -3.79 -13.05
C PRO A 89 17.90 -4.21 -14.13
N ASP A 90 16.64 -3.83 -13.95
CA ASP A 90 15.54 -4.15 -14.87
C ASP A 90 15.30 -3.09 -15.97
N GLY A 91 16.05 -1.98 -15.93
CA GLY A 91 15.91 -0.88 -16.88
C GLY A 91 14.60 -0.07 -16.77
N LEU A 92 13.71 -0.37 -15.82
CA LEU A 92 12.45 0.37 -15.65
C LEU A 92 12.70 1.75 -15.05
N SER A 93 13.50 1.80 -13.98
CA SER A 93 13.98 3.08 -13.45
C SER A 93 15.27 3.50 -14.15
N PRO A 94 15.38 4.75 -14.62
CA PRO A 94 16.64 5.28 -15.13
C PRO A 94 17.72 5.30 -14.04
N MET A 95 17.33 5.46 -12.76
CA MET A 95 18.25 5.58 -11.62
C MET A 95 17.58 5.18 -10.29
N GLN A 96 18.30 4.43 -9.47
CA GLN A 96 17.90 4.05 -8.10
C GLN A 96 18.82 4.71 -7.07
N VAL A 97 18.26 5.09 -5.92
CA VAL A 97 19.02 5.56 -4.75
C VAL A 97 19.13 4.46 -3.71
N ASN A 98 20.26 4.40 -3.00
CA ASN A 98 20.45 3.44 -1.92
C ASN A 98 19.62 3.84 -0.70
N LEU A 99 18.81 2.90 -0.24
CA LEU A 99 17.86 3.05 0.85
C LEU A 99 18.55 3.31 2.20
N ASP A 100 19.62 2.58 2.52
CA ASP A 100 20.32 2.72 3.79
C ASP A 100 20.93 4.12 3.92
N ASP A 101 21.55 4.62 2.85
CA ASP A 101 22.12 5.97 2.85
C ASP A 101 21.04 7.05 3.07
N VAL A 102 19.83 6.85 2.53
CA VAL A 102 18.69 7.75 2.73
C VAL A 102 18.22 7.71 4.18
N LEU A 103 18.12 6.50 4.76
CA LEU A 103 17.71 6.31 6.15
C LEU A 103 18.73 6.88 7.14
N ASP A 104 20.03 6.77 6.86
CA ASP A 104 21.10 7.42 7.65
C ASP A 104 20.93 8.95 7.68
N GLY A 105 20.60 9.56 6.53
CA GLY A 105 20.28 10.99 6.45
C GLY A 105 19.04 11.37 7.27
N LEU A 106 18.09 10.45 7.41
CA LEU A 106 16.84 10.65 8.14
C LEU A 106 16.99 10.46 9.66
N ALA A 107 17.84 9.52 10.10
CA ALA A 107 18.02 9.10 11.49
C ALA A 107 18.32 10.25 12.47
N GLU A 108 19.07 11.25 12.01
CA GLU A 108 19.47 12.40 12.83
C GLU A 108 18.41 13.51 12.92
N ASN A 109 17.28 13.37 12.23
CA ASN A 109 16.30 14.45 12.00
C ASN A 109 14.90 14.14 12.55
N ILE A 110 14.77 13.15 13.44
CA ILE A 110 13.49 12.85 14.10
C ILE A 110 13.11 14.04 15.01
N PRO A 111 11.96 14.72 14.78
CA PRO A 111 11.53 15.81 15.65
C PRO A 111 11.31 15.35 17.09
N ALA A 112 11.63 16.19 18.07
CA ALA A 112 11.46 15.85 19.49
C ALA A 112 10.01 15.54 19.89
N ASN A 113 9.03 16.05 19.14
CA ASN A 113 7.60 15.81 19.34
C ASN A 113 7.02 14.77 18.38
N ALA A 114 7.86 13.96 17.73
CA ALA A 114 7.46 12.88 16.85
C ALA A 114 7.99 11.55 17.37
N HIS A 115 7.12 10.54 17.36
CA HIS A 115 7.54 9.17 17.64
C HIS A 115 8.38 8.63 16.48
N SER A 116 7.95 8.79 15.24
CA SER A 116 8.67 8.31 14.06
C SER A 116 8.66 9.36 12.95
N ILE A 117 9.56 9.20 11.99
CA ILE A 117 9.62 10.01 10.77
C ILE A 117 9.71 9.09 9.55
N MET A 118 9.02 9.46 8.48
CA MET A 118 9.06 8.74 7.21
C MET A 118 9.42 9.70 6.09
N MET A 119 10.33 9.27 5.20
CA MET A 119 10.59 9.95 3.94
C MET A 119 9.79 9.28 2.81
N LEU A 120 8.95 10.06 2.13
CA LEU A 120 8.30 9.64 0.89
C LEU A 120 9.12 10.15 -0.29
N LEU A 121 9.59 9.23 -1.13
CA LEU A 121 10.43 9.51 -2.29
C LEU A 121 9.66 9.31 -3.59
N ASP A 122 9.93 10.18 -4.56
CA ASP A 122 9.53 10.01 -5.96
C ASP A 122 10.57 9.22 -6.79
N LEU A 123 11.66 8.81 -6.16
CA LEU A 123 12.77 8.06 -6.75
C LEU A 123 12.66 6.56 -6.43
N ASP A 124 13.09 5.72 -7.37
CA ASP A 124 13.23 4.29 -7.12
C ASP A 124 14.36 4.01 -6.11
N MET A 125 14.22 2.94 -5.32
CA MET A 125 15.16 2.61 -4.26
C MET A 125 15.70 1.18 -4.38
N TYR A 126 16.87 0.95 -3.80
CA TYR A 126 17.43 -0.39 -3.59
C TYR A 126 18.16 -0.45 -2.24
N GLU A 127 18.23 -1.64 -1.66
CA GLU A 127 18.99 -1.87 -0.43
C GLU A 127 20.34 -2.51 -0.71
N GLY A 128 20.36 -3.71 -1.30
CA GLY A 128 21.57 -4.48 -1.59
C GLY A 128 21.80 -4.79 -3.07
N ASP A 129 22.93 -5.45 -3.35
CA ASP A 129 23.34 -5.82 -4.71
C ASP A 129 22.50 -6.96 -5.30
N GLY A 130 21.82 -7.75 -4.46
CA GLY A 130 20.91 -8.82 -4.89
C GLY A 130 19.49 -8.36 -5.21
N ASP A 131 19.11 -7.15 -4.78
CA ASP A 131 17.75 -6.64 -4.95
C ASP A 131 17.58 -6.00 -6.32
N ILE A 132 16.43 -6.23 -6.96
CA ILE A 132 16.05 -5.45 -8.14
C ILE A 132 15.65 -4.04 -7.71
N PHE A 133 14.81 -3.93 -6.68
CA PHE A 133 14.36 -2.67 -6.07
C PHE A 133 13.79 -2.94 -4.66
N THR A 134 13.52 -1.87 -3.91
CA THR A 134 12.82 -1.91 -2.63
C THR A 134 11.73 -0.83 -2.61
N ALA A 135 10.47 -1.20 -2.34
CA ALA A 135 9.35 -0.24 -2.33
C ALA A 135 9.29 0.58 -1.04
N GLY A 136 9.67 -0.02 0.09
CA GLY A 136 9.70 0.60 1.40
C GLY A 136 10.59 -0.17 2.36
N ARG A 137 11.06 0.52 3.39
CA ARG A 137 11.76 -0.09 4.53
C ARG A 137 11.66 0.80 5.75
N ALA A 138 11.58 0.16 6.90
CA ALA A 138 11.74 0.79 8.20
C ALA A 138 12.87 0.13 9.00
N TYR A 139 13.57 0.95 9.79
CA TYR A 139 14.37 0.49 10.91
C TYR A 139 13.59 0.78 12.19
N GLY A 140 12.75 -0.18 12.60
CA GLY A 140 11.74 0.01 13.64
C GLY A 140 12.30 0.60 14.95
N GLY A 141 13.40 0.02 15.46
CA GLY A 141 14.08 0.52 16.66
C GLY A 141 14.67 1.93 16.51
N SER A 142 14.98 2.35 15.29
CA SER A 142 15.46 3.69 14.96
C SER A 142 14.33 4.67 14.64
N ARG A 143 13.07 4.20 14.58
CA ARG A 143 11.85 5.00 14.33
C ARG A 143 11.90 5.82 13.03
N ILE A 144 12.57 5.26 12.03
CA ILE A 144 12.72 5.84 10.69
C ILE A 144 12.19 4.88 9.63
N ALA A 145 11.59 5.45 8.59
CA ALA A 145 11.13 4.70 7.42
C ALA A 145 11.34 5.50 6.14
N ALA A 146 11.44 4.81 5.01
CA ALA A 146 11.42 5.40 3.68
C ALA A 146 10.52 4.57 2.76
N VAL A 147 9.73 5.24 1.93
CA VAL A 147 8.83 4.61 0.95
C VAL A 147 9.02 5.31 -0.39
N SER A 148 9.04 4.55 -1.47
CA SER A 148 9.11 5.05 -2.83
C SER A 148 7.74 4.99 -3.50
N LEU A 149 7.38 6.08 -4.19
CA LEU A 149 6.23 6.16 -5.08
C LEU A 149 6.49 5.53 -6.45
N PHE A 150 7.77 5.29 -6.81
CA PHE A 150 8.19 5.07 -8.19
C PHE A 150 7.57 3.81 -8.78
N ARG A 151 7.65 2.69 -8.06
CA ARG A 151 7.20 1.37 -8.54
C ARG A 151 5.68 1.21 -8.50
N ASP A 152 5.00 2.06 -7.75
CA ASP A 152 3.55 2.14 -7.73
C ASP A 152 3.00 3.07 -8.82
N GLN A 153 3.84 3.77 -9.58
CA GLN A 153 3.41 4.53 -10.74
C GLN A 153 2.69 3.62 -11.73
N PRO A 154 1.58 4.06 -12.34
CA PRO A 154 0.83 3.27 -13.33
C PRO A 154 1.69 2.77 -14.50
N LEU A 155 2.73 3.53 -14.87
CA LEU A 155 3.69 3.17 -15.92
C LEU A 155 4.65 2.04 -15.53
N CYS A 156 4.94 1.89 -14.24
CA CYS A 156 5.89 0.91 -13.73
C CYS A 156 5.23 -0.29 -13.05
N ALA A 157 3.99 -0.13 -12.57
CA ALA A 157 3.25 -1.18 -11.92
C ALA A 157 2.91 -2.29 -12.94
N PRO A 158 3.05 -3.57 -12.57
CA PRO A 158 2.68 -4.67 -13.45
C PRO A 158 1.18 -4.56 -13.80
N PRO A 159 0.79 -4.94 -15.02
CA PRO A 159 -0.62 -4.97 -15.41
C PRO A 159 -1.41 -5.79 -14.38
N GLY A 160 -2.52 -5.23 -13.90
CA GLY A 160 -3.41 -5.95 -13.02
C GLY A 160 -3.90 -7.24 -13.71
N ASP A 161 -3.85 -8.36 -12.99
CA ASP A 161 -4.39 -9.65 -13.44
C ASP A 161 -5.91 -9.76 -13.17
N GLY A 162 -6.55 -8.67 -12.73
CA GLY A 162 -7.94 -8.63 -12.31
C GLY A 162 -8.17 -9.09 -10.87
N HIS A 163 -7.12 -9.53 -10.17
CA HIS A 163 -7.18 -10.15 -8.84
C HIS A 163 -6.35 -9.41 -7.79
N ALA A 164 -6.19 -8.09 -7.92
CA ALA A 164 -5.80 -7.23 -6.80
C ALA A 164 -6.86 -7.30 -5.69
N TRP A 165 -6.47 -7.00 -4.44
CA TRP A 165 -7.40 -6.99 -3.31
C TRP A 165 -8.59 -6.06 -3.60
N PRO A 166 -9.84 -6.46 -3.29
CA PRO A 166 -10.24 -7.67 -2.56
C PRO A 166 -10.40 -8.93 -3.43
N ALA A 167 -10.34 -8.80 -4.76
CA ALA A 167 -10.56 -9.91 -5.70
C ALA A 167 -9.48 -11.01 -5.67
N SER A 168 -8.36 -10.77 -5.00
CA SER A 168 -7.37 -11.80 -4.61
C SER A 168 -7.97 -12.91 -3.74
N HIS A 169 -9.17 -12.71 -3.20
CA HIS A 169 -9.90 -13.68 -2.39
C HIS A 169 -11.14 -14.25 -3.09
N CYS A 170 -11.35 -13.96 -4.38
CA CYS A 170 -12.48 -14.55 -5.10
C CYS A 170 -12.29 -16.06 -5.29
N ALA A 171 -13.41 -16.80 -5.32
CA ALA A 171 -13.38 -18.26 -5.40
C ALA A 171 -12.62 -18.76 -6.63
N GLU A 172 -12.84 -18.14 -7.80
CA GLU A 172 -12.17 -18.52 -9.05
C GLU A 172 -10.65 -18.40 -8.95
N TYR A 173 -10.14 -17.30 -8.38
CA TYR A 173 -8.71 -17.07 -8.24
C TYR A 173 -8.06 -18.06 -7.28
N ILE A 174 -8.68 -18.27 -6.11
CA ILE A 174 -8.19 -19.22 -5.12
C ILE A 174 -8.21 -20.65 -5.67
N ASP A 175 -9.27 -21.03 -6.40
CA ASP A 175 -9.37 -22.34 -7.03
C ASP A 175 -8.27 -22.52 -8.09
N LYS A 176 -7.99 -21.50 -8.91
CA LYS A 176 -6.88 -21.51 -9.87
C LYS A 176 -5.53 -21.73 -9.17
N LEU A 177 -5.23 -20.96 -8.13
CA LEU A 177 -3.98 -21.13 -7.37
C LEU A 177 -3.88 -22.53 -6.72
N CYS A 178 -4.98 -23.05 -6.19
CA CYS A 178 -4.99 -24.40 -5.62
C CYS A 178 -4.71 -25.48 -6.67
N LEU A 179 -5.24 -25.31 -7.89
CA LEU A 179 -5.00 -26.21 -9.01
C LEU A 179 -3.56 -26.13 -9.51
N GLU A 180 -3.00 -24.92 -9.60
CA GLU A 180 -1.60 -24.70 -10.00
C GLU A 180 -0.60 -25.26 -8.99
N ALA A 181 -0.92 -25.21 -7.69
CA ALA A 181 -0.10 -25.79 -6.63
C ALA A 181 -0.20 -27.32 -6.53
N SER A 182 -1.23 -27.93 -7.11
CA SER A 182 -1.35 -29.39 -7.15
C SER A 182 -0.64 -29.94 -8.38
N ASP A 183 0.55 -30.55 -8.20
CA ASP A 183 1.37 -31.21 -9.24
C ASP A 183 0.68 -32.38 -9.99
N GLU A 184 -0.62 -32.63 -9.78
CA GLU A 184 -1.38 -33.69 -10.47
C GLU A 184 -2.24 -33.11 -11.61
N PRO A 185 -2.17 -33.66 -12.84
CA PRO A 185 -3.13 -33.30 -13.89
C PRO A 185 -4.55 -33.63 -13.41
N PRO A 186 -5.52 -32.71 -13.53
CA PRO A 186 -6.83 -32.88 -12.94
C PRO A 186 -7.54 -34.08 -13.60
N THR A 187 -7.77 -35.14 -12.82
CA THR A 187 -8.75 -36.16 -13.23
C THR A 187 -10.14 -35.51 -13.19
N LYS A 188 -10.90 -35.60 -14.30
CA LYS A 188 -12.21 -34.96 -14.48
C LYS A 188 -13.22 -35.19 -13.34
N LYS A 189 -13.03 -36.24 -12.52
CA LYS A 189 -13.83 -36.55 -11.33
C LYS A 189 -13.41 -35.77 -10.07
N LYS A 190 -12.11 -35.52 -9.83
CA LYS A 190 -11.63 -34.76 -8.65
C LYS A 190 -11.96 -33.27 -8.77
N ALA A 191 -11.80 -32.69 -9.97
CA ALA A 191 -12.14 -31.29 -10.22
C ALA A 191 -13.63 -30.98 -9.97
N LYS A 192 -14.54 -31.88 -10.38
CA LYS A 192 -15.99 -31.71 -10.18
C LYS A 192 -16.40 -31.85 -8.71
N LEU A 193 -15.69 -32.66 -7.92
CA LEU A 193 -15.97 -32.90 -6.50
C LEU A 193 -15.44 -31.77 -5.61
N GLN A 194 -14.26 -31.20 -5.91
CA GLN A 194 -13.72 -30.02 -5.22
C GLN A 194 -14.56 -28.76 -5.50
N LEU A 195 -15.01 -28.58 -6.75
CA LEU A 195 -15.90 -27.47 -7.13
C LEU A 195 -17.28 -27.59 -6.44
N SER A 196 -17.80 -28.81 -6.24
CA SER A 196 -19.10 -29.03 -5.60
C SER A 196 -19.14 -28.78 -4.09
N PHE A 197 -18.01 -28.92 -3.38
CA PHE A 197 -17.95 -28.65 -1.94
C PHE A 197 -17.86 -27.15 -1.60
N ARG A 198 -17.36 -26.30 -2.52
CA ARG A 198 -17.16 -24.86 -2.28
C ARG A 198 -18.30 -23.97 -2.75
N CYS A 199 -19.10 -24.43 -3.72
CA CYS A 199 -20.33 -23.74 -4.16
C CYS A 199 -21.45 -23.76 -3.08
N ALA A 200 -21.25 -24.47 -1.97
CA ALA A 200 -22.17 -24.56 -0.85
C ALA A 200 -21.96 -23.51 0.26
N ARG A 201 -21.24 -22.39 0.00
CA ARG A 201 -21.27 -21.21 0.88
C ARG A 201 -22.56 -20.40 0.67
N THR A 202 -23.69 -21.06 0.86
CA THR A 202 -25.00 -20.42 0.97
C THR A 202 -25.29 -20.25 2.46
N GLY A 203 -24.81 -19.16 3.06
CA GLY A 203 -25.11 -18.85 4.45
C GLY A 203 -24.05 -17.98 5.10
N THR A 204 -24.38 -16.70 5.25
CA THR A 204 -23.59 -15.59 5.82
C THR A 204 -22.44 -15.10 4.94
N SER A 205 -22.64 -13.94 4.30
CA SER A 205 -21.59 -13.16 3.64
C SER A 205 -20.80 -12.44 4.73
N GLY A 206 -19.50 -12.75 4.87
CA GLY A 206 -18.64 -12.00 5.78
C GLY A 206 -18.15 -10.67 5.18
N PRO A 207 -17.41 -9.86 5.94
CA PRO A 207 -16.90 -8.57 5.47
C PRO A 207 -16.09 -8.67 4.17
N LEU A 208 -15.36 -9.77 3.97
CA LEU A 208 -14.56 -9.99 2.77
C LEU A 208 -15.43 -10.32 1.54
N ASP A 209 -16.52 -11.05 1.72
CA ASP A 209 -17.47 -11.33 0.63
C ASP A 209 -18.14 -10.04 0.16
N ARG A 210 -18.52 -9.17 1.11
CA ARG A 210 -19.03 -7.81 0.82
C ARG A 210 -18.03 -6.96 0.05
N ALA A 211 -16.75 -7.01 0.45
CA ALA A 211 -15.68 -6.29 -0.24
C ALA A 211 -15.52 -6.74 -1.71
N ILE A 212 -15.53 -8.06 -1.95
CA ILE A 212 -15.42 -8.65 -3.29
C ILE A 212 -16.63 -8.23 -4.14
N GLU A 213 -17.83 -8.36 -3.60
CA GLU A 213 -19.07 -7.99 -4.30
C GLU A 213 -19.09 -6.52 -4.71
N ALA A 214 -18.76 -5.61 -3.77
CA ALA A 214 -18.73 -4.18 -4.05
C ALA A 214 -17.70 -3.82 -5.14
N ALA A 215 -16.50 -4.38 -5.07
CA ALA A 215 -15.45 -4.16 -6.07
C ALA A 215 -15.83 -4.68 -7.46
N ALA A 216 -16.51 -5.83 -7.52
CA ALA A 216 -16.98 -6.42 -8.78
C ALA A 216 -18.09 -5.56 -9.43
N GLN A 217 -19.05 -5.08 -8.64
CA GLN A 217 -20.15 -4.24 -9.11
C GLN A 217 -19.65 -2.92 -9.72
N THR A 218 -18.66 -2.26 -9.09
CA THR A 218 -18.04 -1.05 -9.65
C THR A 218 -17.34 -1.31 -10.98
N THR A 219 -16.68 -2.46 -11.11
CA THR A 219 -16.01 -2.84 -12.37
C THR A 219 -17.04 -3.06 -13.48
N ALA A 220 -18.12 -3.80 -13.20
CA ALA A 220 -19.19 -4.07 -14.16
C ALA A 220 -19.92 -2.78 -14.60
N ALA A 221 -20.22 -1.88 -13.67
CA ALA A 221 -20.86 -0.60 -13.99
C ALA A 221 -20.00 0.26 -14.94
N ALA A 222 -18.68 0.30 -14.73
CA ALA A 222 -17.75 1.02 -15.61
C ALA A 222 -17.69 0.41 -17.02
N GLU A 223 -17.77 -0.93 -17.13
CA GLU A 223 -17.80 -1.64 -18.41
C GLU A 223 -19.11 -1.39 -19.19
N GLU A 224 -20.25 -1.33 -18.50
CA GLU A 224 -21.55 -1.00 -19.10
C GLU A 224 -21.60 0.44 -19.62
N GLU A 225 -21.11 1.41 -18.83
CA GLU A 225 -21.01 2.81 -19.26
C GLU A 225 -20.11 2.95 -20.50
N ALA A 226 -18.95 2.29 -20.51
CA ALA A 226 -18.05 2.29 -21.67
C ALA A 226 -18.70 1.68 -22.91
N SER A 227 -19.44 0.58 -22.75
CA SER A 227 -20.16 -0.10 -23.84
C SER A 227 -21.27 0.76 -24.45
N SER A 228 -21.94 1.57 -23.63
CA SER A 228 -22.99 2.50 -24.07
C SER A 228 -22.46 3.72 -24.86
N SER A 229 -21.18 4.06 -24.69
CA SER A 229 -20.53 5.19 -25.37
C SER A 229 -20.11 4.92 -26.82
N GLY A 230 -20.31 3.68 -27.32
CA GLY A 230 -20.04 3.30 -28.72
C GLY A 230 -18.56 3.23 -29.09
N ILE A 231 -17.65 3.30 -28.12
CA ILE A 231 -16.20 3.18 -28.32
C ILE A 231 -15.78 1.73 -28.07
N SER A 232 -15.44 1.00 -29.14
CA SER A 232 -14.84 -0.32 -29.05
C SER A 232 -13.37 -0.24 -28.58
N ARG A 233 -13.16 -0.11 -27.27
CA ARG A 233 -11.85 -0.26 -26.62
C ARG A 233 -11.78 -1.58 -25.85
N PRO A 234 -10.62 -2.26 -25.81
CA PRO A 234 -10.43 -3.47 -25.01
C PRO A 234 -10.66 -3.16 -23.52
N ALA A 235 -11.07 -4.18 -22.75
CA ALA A 235 -11.52 -4.17 -21.36
C ALA A 235 -10.51 -3.63 -20.31
N ARG A 236 -9.97 -2.42 -20.53
CA ARG A 236 -8.91 -1.79 -19.73
C ARG A 236 -9.07 -0.28 -19.73
N LEU A 237 -10.06 0.22 -19.02
CA LEU A 237 -10.11 1.62 -18.66
C LEU A 237 -10.41 1.71 -17.17
N ASP A 238 -9.38 1.45 -16.36
CA ASP A 238 -9.27 2.22 -15.12
C ASP A 238 -9.27 3.69 -15.55
N THR A 239 -10.28 4.45 -15.14
CA THR A 239 -10.32 5.90 -15.39
C THR A 239 -9.04 6.53 -14.81
N ALA A 240 -8.66 7.73 -15.29
CA ALA A 240 -7.52 8.44 -14.71
C ALA A 240 -7.68 8.66 -13.19
N ALA A 241 -8.92 8.88 -12.74
CA ALA A 241 -9.30 8.96 -11.33
C ALA A 241 -9.10 7.60 -10.61
N SER A 242 -9.61 6.49 -11.16
CA SER A 242 -9.40 5.13 -10.63
C SER A 242 -7.91 4.79 -10.55
N THR A 243 -7.12 5.18 -11.55
CA THR A 243 -5.68 4.92 -11.61
C THR A 243 -4.93 5.70 -10.51
N THR A 244 -5.31 6.95 -10.26
CA THR A 244 -4.77 7.77 -9.17
C THR A 244 -5.16 7.18 -7.82
N ALA A 245 -6.42 6.75 -7.66
CA ALA A 245 -6.91 6.08 -6.46
C ALA A 245 -6.15 4.77 -6.19
N GLN A 246 -5.87 3.97 -7.22
CA GLN A 246 -5.08 2.75 -7.06
C GLN A 246 -3.63 3.05 -6.63
N TRP A 247 -2.98 4.06 -7.23
CA TRP A 247 -1.64 4.48 -6.82
C TRP A 247 -1.61 4.99 -5.38
N LEU A 248 -2.58 5.84 -5.01
CA LEU A 248 -2.77 6.30 -3.64
C LEU A 248 -2.93 5.11 -2.69
N GLY A 249 -3.79 4.16 -3.03
CA GLY A 249 -4.07 2.99 -2.20
C GLY A 249 -2.84 2.13 -1.94
N ARG A 250 -2.08 1.78 -2.99
CA ARG A 250 -0.82 1.02 -2.85
C ARG A 250 0.18 1.75 -1.96
N THR A 251 0.39 3.04 -2.24
CA THR A 251 1.32 3.86 -1.47
C THR A 251 0.90 3.94 -0.01
N ALA A 252 -0.38 4.20 0.26
CA ALA A 252 -0.90 4.40 1.62
C ALA A 252 -0.76 3.12 2.46
N VAL A 253 -1.01 1.95 1.87
CA VAL A 253 -0.84 0.65 2.54
C VAL A 253 0.64 0.37 2.82
N THR A 254 1.53 0.61 1.85
CA THR A 254 2.99 0.48 2.06
C THR A 254 3.49 1.45 3.14
N MET A 255 3.05 2.70 3.14
CA MET A 255 3.39 3.66 4.20
C MET A 255 2.88 3.22 5.57
N ALA A 256 1.66 2.69 5.65
CA ALA A 256 1.12 2.15 6.91
C ALA A 256 1.94 0.94 7.39
N HIS A 257 2.34 0.06 6.47
CA HIS A 257 3.21 -1.10 6.76
C HIS A 257 4.53 -0.68 7.41
N GLU A 258 5.28 0.22 6.77
CA GLU A 258 6.57 0.68 7.29
C GLU A 258 6.44 1.48 8.59
N LEU A 259 5.35 2.23 8.78
CA LEU A 259 5.09 2.91 10.05
C LEU A 259 4.68 1.96 11.17
N CYS A 260 4.05 0.82 10.87
CA CYS A 260 3.81 -0.22 11.87
C CYS A 260 5.13 -0.88 12.32
N HIS A 261 6.10 -1.05 11.43
CA HIS A 261 7.46 -1.45 11.83
C HIS A 261 8.08 -0.43 12.79
N CYS A 262 7.88 0.87 12.58
CA CYS A 262 8.30 1.90 13.55
C CYS A 262 7.64 1.73 14.93
N LEU A 263 6.43 1.16 15.01
CA LEU A 263 5.73 0.82 16.26
C LEU A 263 6.15 -0.56 16.84
N GLY A 264 7.17 -1.21 16.26
CA GLY A 264 7.69 -2.49 16.75
C GLY A 264 6.91 -3.72 16.28
N LEU A 265 6.06 -3.60 15.26
CA LEU A 265 5.40 -4.76 14.66
C LEU A 265 6.31 -5.39 13.61
N ASP A 266 6.61 -6.69 13.75
CA ASP A 266 7.22 -7.48 12.67
C ASP A 266 6.18 -7.87 11.61
N HIS A 267 6.68 -8.48 10.51
CA HIS A 267 5.82 -9.10 9.53
C HIS A 267 4.84 -10.10 10.17
N CYS A 268 3.59 -10.05 9.73
CA CYS A 268 2.51 -10.89 10.23
C CYS A 268 2.31 -12.11 9.33
N THR A 269 2.20 -13.29 9.95
CA THR A 269 1.93 -14.56 9.28
C THR A 269 0.60 -15.19 9.71
N TYR A 270 -0.14 -14.55 10.62
CA TYR A 270 -1.33 -15.14 11.25
C TYR A 270 -2.56 -15.14 10.36
N PHE A 271 -2.85 -14.00 9.72
CA PHE A 271 -4.06 -13.80 8.90
C PHE A 271 -3.73 -12.84 7.75
N ALA A 272 -4.70 -12.62 6.85
CA ALA A 272 -4.65 -11.52 5.90
C ALA A 272 -4.45 -10.20 6.66
N CYS A 273 -3.34 -9.51 6.38
CA CYS A 273 -2.91 -8.36 7.17
C CYS A 273 -2.02 -7.45 6.31
N ALA A 274 -2.18 -6.13 6.46
CA ALA A 274 -1.28 -5.13 5.88
C ALA A 274 0.18 -5.31 6.33
N MET A 275 0.42 -6.03 7.43
CA MET A 275 1.77 -6.37 7.90
C MET A 275 2.34 -7.66 7.31
N GLN A 276 1.70 -8.30 6.33
CA GLN A 276 2.31 -9.45 5.65
C GLN A 276 3.58 -9.02 4.91
N GLY A 277 4.59 -9.89 4.88
CA GLY A 277 5.77 -9.64 4.05
C GLY A 277 5.40 -9.63 2.57
N CYS A 278 6.09 -8.78 1.80
CA CYS A 278 5.85 -8.59 0.37
C CYS A 278 7.17 -8.60 -0.40
N GLY A 279 7.31 -9.45 -1.41
CA GLY A 279 8.50 -9.56 -2.24
C GLY A 279 8.35 -8.97 -3.64
N SER A 280 7.15 -8.54 -4.03
CA SER A 280 6.90 -8.03 -5.38
C SER A 280 5.71 -7.06 -5.46
N VAL A 281 5.67 -6.22 -6.50
CA VAL A 281 4.52 -5.32 -6.73
C VAL A 281 3.22 -6.09 -6.94
N ALA A 282 3.29 -7.28 -7.56
CA ALA A 282 2.11 -8.13 -7.76
C ALA A 282 1.56 -8.69 -6.43
N GLU A 283 2.43 -9.05 -5.49
CA GLU A 283 2.01 -9.42 -4.12
C GLU A 283 1.45 -8.22 -3.36
N ALA A 284 2.06 -7.04 -3.50
CA ALA A 284 1.61 -5.80 -2.85
C ALA A 284 0.17 -5.46 -3.23
N GLN A 285 -0.19 -5.65 -4.51
CA GLN A 285 -1.56 -5.44 -5.01
C GLN A 285 -2.61 -6.35 -4.35
N ARG A 286 -2.19 -7.48 -3.76
CA ARG A 286 -3.08 -8.46 -3.12
C ARG A 286 -3.15 -8.28 -1.61
N GLN A 287 -2.30 -7.43 -1.03
CA GLN A 287 -2.32 -7.16 0.40
C GLN A 287 -3.61 -6.41 0.81
N PRO A 288 -4.23 -6.80 1.92
CA PRO A 288 -5.39 -6.08 2.42
C PRO A 288 -5.00 -4.72 3.02
N PRO A 289 -5.87 -3.70 2.93
CA PRO A 289 -5.63 -2.38 3.51
C PRO A 289 -5.93 -2.30 5.02
N TYR A 290 -6.15 -3.45 5.67
CA TYR A 290 -6.43 -3.58 7.10
C TYR A 290 -5.40 -4.45 7.79
N VAL A 291 -5.28 -4.27 9.10
CA VAL A 291 -4.52 -5.18 9.97
C VAL A 291 -5.44 -6.26 10.54
N CYS A 292 -4.91 -7.46 10.70
CA CYS A 292 -5.62 -8.56 11.35
C CYS A 292 -5.86 -8.26 12.85
N PRO A 293 -6.75 -9.01 13.53
CA PRO A 293 -7.05 -8.77 14.95
C PRO A 293 -5.80 -8.73 15.86
N VAL A 294 -4.80 -9.57 15.59
CA VAL A 294 -3.54 -9.58 16.37
C VAL A 294 -2.76 -8.28 16.21
N CYS A 295 -2.59 -7.81 14.97
CA CYS A 295 -1.87 -6.56 14.70
C CYS A 295 -2.71 -5.34 15.09
N LEU A 296 -4.03 -5.41 15.01
CA LEU A 296 -4.94 -4.38 15.50
C LEU A 296 -4.75 -4.17 17.01
N GLU A 297 -4.77 -5.25 17.80
CA GLU A 297 -4.52 -5.15 19.25
C GLU A 297 -3.16 -4.52 19.55
N LYS A 298 -2.10 -4.90 18.82
CA LYS A 298 -0.77 -4.29 18.98
C LYS A 298 -0.77 -2.79 18.71
N ILE A 299 -1.40 -2.35 17.62
CA ILE A 299 -1.46 -0.92 17.25
C ILE A 299 -2.34 -0.15 18.24
N CYS A 300 -3.50 -0.70 18.59
CA CYS A 300 -4.41 -0.10 19.55
C CYS A 300 -3.74 0.02 20.91
N TRP A 301 -3.00 -0.98 21.37
CA TRP A 301 -2.22 -0.87 22.60
C TRP A 301 -1.15 0.20 22.51
N ALA A 302 -0.31 0.17 21.46
CA ALA A 302 0.81 1.09 21.28
C ALA A 302 0.40 2.58 21.21
N ILE A 303 -0.84 2.86 20.78
CA ILE A 303 -1.35 4.23 20.64
C ILE A 303 -2.36 4.57 21.74
N GLY A 304 -3.38 3.72 21.89
CA GLY A 304 -4.55 3.94 22.74
C GLY A 304 -4.22 4.10 24.22
N GLU A 305 -3.32 3.26 24.75
CA GLU A 305 -2.88 3.31 26.15
C GLU A 305 -2.39 4.71 26.56
N GLY A 306 -1.71 5.41 25.64
CA GLY A 306 -1.13 6.73 25.90
C GLY A 306 -2.05 7.92 25.60
N VAL A 307 -3.22 7.70 24.99
CA VAL A 307 -4.08 8.79 24.48
C VAL A 307 -5.54 8.73 24.94
N VAL A 308 -5.94 7.66 25.62
CA VAL A 308 -7.31 7.48 26.13
C VAL A 308 -7.27 7.09 27.60
N ASP A 309 -8.01 7.82 28.44
CA ASP A 309 -8.17 7.49 29.86
C ASP A 309 -8.99 6.20 30.04
N GLY A 310 -8.65 5.37 31.03
CA GLY A 310 -9.40 4.16 31.34
C GLY A 310 -9.10 2.95 30.44
N TRP A 311 -7.96 2.95 29.72
CA TRP A 311 -7.62 1.94 28.72
C TRP A 311 -7.56 0.50 29.26
N GLU A 312 -7.02 0.32 30.48
CA GLU A 312 -6.91 -1.00 31.10
C GLU A 312 -8.18 -1.38 31.87
N GLU A 313 -8.94 -0.39 32.34
CA GLU A 313 -10.06 -0.56 33.24
C GLU A 313 -11.38 -0.86 32.52
N ASP A 314 -11.58 -0.31 31.32
CA ASP A 314 -12.84 -0.41 30.59
C ASP A 314 -12.66 -0.96 29.17
N ARG A 315 -13.18 -2.18 28.95
CA ARG A 315 -13.20 -2.80 27.63
C ARG A 315 -14.02 -1.98 26.61
N GLY A 316 -15.07 -1.30 27.05
CA GLY A 316 -15.89 -0.42 26.22
C GLY A 316 -15.10 0.77 25.67
N VAL A 317 -14.11 1.28 26.41
CA VAL A 317 -13.20 2.34 25.95
C VAL A 317 -12.36 1.83 24.77
N ARG A 318 -11.78 0.63 24.89
CA ARG A 318 -10.99 0.01 23.80
C ARG A 318 -11.84 -0.26 22.56
N GLU A 319 -13.04 -0.82 22.75
CA GLU A 319 -13.98 -1.08 21.65
C GLU A 319 -14.45 0.23 20.98
N GLY A 320 -14.69 1.28 21.76
CA GLY A 320 -14.97 2.62 21.27
C GLY A 320 -13.84 3.18 20.41
N PHE A 321 -12.60 3.08 20.88
CA PHE A 321 -11.42 3.53 20.12
C PHE A 321 -11.26 2.80 18.79
N VAL A 322 -11.45 1.47 18.77
CA VAL A 322 -11.43 0.67 17.52
C VAL A 322 -12.56 1.09 16.58
N ARG A 323 -13.77 1.31 17.11
CA ARG A 323 -14.94 1.75 16.32
C ARG A 323 -14.69 3.12 15.67
N GLU A 324 -14.15 4.08 16.43
CA GLU A 324 -13.79 5.40 15.90
C GLU A 324 -12.72 5.33 14.80
N ARG A 325 -11.68 4.51 15.02
CA ARG A 325 -10.63 4.26 14.03
C ARG A 325 -11.23 3.75 12.72
N TYR A 326 -12.09 2.74 12.78
CA TYR A 326 -12.76 2.20 11.60
C TYR A 326 -13.71 3.21 10.95
N GLY A 327 -14.43 4.01 11.73
CA GLY A 327 -15.27 5.10 11.21
C GLY A 327 -14.46 6.13 10.42
N LYS A 328 -13.27 6.51 10.90
CA LYS A 328 -12.36 7.40 10.16
C LYS A 328 -11.85 6.78 8.86
N LEU A 329 -11.41 5.52 8.90
CA LEU A 329 -10.96 4.80 7.70
C LEU A 329 -12.07 4.68 6.66
N ARG A 330 -13.30 4.42 7.11
CA ARG A 330 -14.50 4.37 6.26
C ARG A 330 -14.74 5.70 5.57
N GLY A 331 -14.65 6.82 6.31
CA GLY A 331 -14.78 8.17 5.74
C GLY A 331 -13.69 8.50 4.71
N VAL A 332 -12.47 8.00 4.88
CA VAL A 332 -11.42 8.12 3.86
C VAL A 332 -11.81 7.36 2.59
N CYS A 333 -12.29 6.12 2.74
CA CYS A 333 -12.65 5.26 1.61
C CYS A 333 -13.86 5.79 0.81
N GLU A 334 -14.78 6.52 1.44
CA GLU A 334 -15.94 7.13 0.77
C GLU A 334 -15.59 8.13 -0.34
N ARG A 335 -14.37 8.67 -0.33
CA ARG A 335 -13.95 9.71 -1.27
C ARG A 335 -13.31 9.17 -2.55
N TRP A 336 -13.04 7.87 -2.61
CA TRP A 336 -12.26 7.26 -3.68
C TRP A 336 -13.01 6.11 -4.33
N ASP A 337 -12.98 6.07 -5.65
CA ASP A 337 -13.65 5.10 -6.52
C ASP A 337 -12.76 3.91 -6.93
N GLY A 338 -11.51 3.89 -6.46
CA GLY A 338 -10.57 2.79 -6.71
C GLY A 338 -11.01 1.49 -6.04
N ARG A 339 -10.80 0.36 -6.72
CA ARG A 339 -11.15 -1.02 -6.28
C ARG A 339 -10.88 -1.28 -4.80
N MET A 340 -9.67 -0.93 -4.32
CA MET A 340 -9.29 -1.12 -2.92
C MET A 340 -10.17 -0.28 -1.99
N PHE A 341 -10.40 1.00 -2.27
CA PHE A 341 -11.22 1.85 -1.40
C PHE A 341 -12.68 1.43 -1.38
N VAL A 342 -13.25 1.09 -2.54
CA VAL A 342 -14.63 0.56 -2.64
C VAL A 342 -14.77 -0.72 -1.82
N GLY A 343 -13.87 -1.70 -2.05
CA GLY A 343 -13.87 -2.95 -1.30
C GLY A 343 -13.67 -2.74 0.19
N TYR A 344 -12.78 -1.82 0.59
CA TYR A 344 -12.48 -1.58 1.99
C TYR A 344 -13.60 -0.85 2.72
N LYS A 345 -14.29 0.09 2.05
CA LYS A 345 -15.50 0.70 2.58
C LYS A 345 -16.55 -0.37 2.89
N ALA A 346 -16.84 -1.26 1.94
CA ALA A 346 -17.83 -2.32 2.14
C ALA A 346 -17.43 -3.30 3.26
N TRP A 347 -16.14 -3.62 3.38
CA TRP A 347 -15.60 -4.40 4.49
C TRP A 347 -15.82 -3.67 5.84
N LEU A 348 -15.53 -2.36 5.89
CA LEU A 348 -15.68 -1.54 7.09
C LEU A 348 -17.14 -1.36 7.50
N ASP A 349 -18.04 -1.18 6.54
CA ASP A 349 -19.49 -1.09 6.77
C ASP A 349 -19.97 -2.35 7.53
N ASP A 350 -19.67 -3.55 7.01
CA ASP A 350 -20.07 -4.83 7.60
C ASP A 350 -19.41 -5.06 8.98
N VAL A 351 -18.13 -4.70 9.14
CA VAL A 351 -17.43 -4.81 10.44
C VAL A 351 -18.03 -3.88 11.49
N LEU A 352 -18.37 -2.65 11.12
CA LEU A 352 -18.97 -1.67 12.04
C LEU A 352 -20.39 -2.09 12.44
N GLU A 353 -21.19 -2.57 11.50
CA GLU A 353 -22.52 -3.13 11.77
C GLU A 353 -22.44 -4.30 12.76
N GLY A 354 -21.54 -5.27 12.51
CA GLY A 354 -21.33 -6.41 13.42
C GLY A 354 -20.77 -6.01 14.79
N ILE A 355 -20.08 -4.87 14.93
CA ILE A 355 -19.69 -4.31 16.24
C ILE A 355 -20.90 -3.75 16.99
N VAL A 356 -21.84 -3.11 16.29
CA VAL A 356 -23.08 -2.57 16.89
C VAL A 356 -23.96 -3.71 17.39
N GLU A 357 -24.20 -4.73 16.55
CA GLU A 357 -25.03 -5.89 16.91
C GLU A 357 -24.51 -6.65 18.14
N ARG A 358 -23.18 -6.72 18.31
CA ARG A 358 -22.56 -7.33 19.51
C ARG A 358 -22.60 -6.45 20.75
N GLY A 359 -22.63 -5.13 20.58
CA GLY A 359 -22.71 -4.15 21.68
C GLY A 359 -24.11 -4.00 22.27
N ASP A 360 -25.16 -4.19 21.45
CA ASP A 360 -26.56 -4.19 21.90
C ASP A 360 -26.97 -5.52 22.56
N GLY A 361 -26.15 -6.56 22.43
CA GLY A 361 -26.25 -7.82 23.16
C GLY A 361 -25.69 -7.70 24.58
N VAL A 362 -26.19 -6.75 25.38
CA VAL A 362 -25.97 -6.76 26.83
C VAL A 362 -26.67 -7.99 27.39
N VAL A 363 -25.84 -8.87 27.94
CA VAL A 363 -26.18 -10.08 28.70
C VAL A 363 -27.18 -9.74 29.79
N ASP A 364 -28.37 -10.34 29.70
CA ASP A 364 -29.30 -10.54 30.83
C ASP A 364 -28.84 -11.76 31.65
#